data_AF-A0A7S1RYH3-F1
#
_entry.id   AF-A0A7S1RYH3-F1
#
_cell.length_a   1.000
_cell.length_b   1.000
_cell.length_c   1.000
_cell.angle_alpha   90.00
_cell.angle_beta   90.00
_cell.angle_gamma   90.00
#
_symmetry.space_group_name_H-M   'P 1'
#
loop_
_entity.id
_entity.type
_entity.pdbx_description
1 polymer ?
#
loop_
_entity_poly.entity_id
_entity_poly.type
_entity_poly.pdbx_seq_one_letter_code
_entity_poly.pdbx_strand_id
1 'polypeptide(L)'
;MLRPLLLCLWAAAAAAEEGGRPSPEAVAIAATLLGAISFVMSLFYLTNHSDPDMRRYTYEVISITISIFCSVLLFASSNDLVEAYVLEGTSAGFHLVAAALVLLFWYCVLQLTLAVTSGAIGELVGWPTAPMEEVEADIRCYAVLLAHLTGFASISFWSRLQQAPLFSGSPVASLLTVPLSLCGQLLLQRA
;
A
#
# COMPACT_ATOMS: atom_id res chain seq x y z
N MET A 1 -38.26 -13.17 26.41
CA MET A 1 -37.00 -12.97 25.65
C MET A 1 -35.87 -13.96 26.01
N LEU A 2 -35.89 -14.62 27.18
CA LEU A 2 -34.84 -15.60 27.57
C LEU A 2 -34.88 -16.95 26.82
N ARG A 3 -36.07 -17.44 26.46
CA ARG A 3 -36.29 -18.72 25.79
C ARG A 3 -35.57 -18.92 24.43
N PRO A 4 -35.59 -17.95 23.49
CA PRO A 4 -34.87 -18.10 22.23
C PRO A 4 -33.35 -18.07 22.42
N LEU A 5 -32.84 -17.34 23.40
CA LEU A 5 -31.43 -17.28 23.77
C LEU A 5 -30.94 -18.62 24.34
N LEU A 6 -31.73 -19.24 25.22
CA LEU A 6 -31.45 -20.56 25.78
C LEU A 6 -31.48 -21.68 24.73
N LEU A 7 -32.38 -21.59 23.74
CA LEU A 7 -32.43 -22.53 22.62
C LEU A 7 -31.23 -22.40 21.68
N CYS A 8 -30.76 -21.16 21.42
CA CYS A 8 -29.55 -20.95 20.63
C CYS A 8 -28.29 -21.44 21.36
N LEU A 9 -28.19 -21.21 22.67
CA LEU A 9 -27.10 -21.70 23.51
C LEU A 9 -27.10 -23.24 23.60
N TRP A 10 -28.28 -23.86 23.73
CA TRP A 10 -28.40 -25.32 23.75
C TRP A 10 -28.12 -25.95 22.38
N ALA A 11 -28.55 -25.32 21.28
CA ALA A 11 -28.22 -25.77 19.93
C ALA A 11 -26.71 -25.64 19.62
N ALA A 12 -26.07 -24.56 20.09
CA ALA A 12 -24.62 -24.38 19.95
C ALA A 12 -23.83 -25.38 20.81
N ALA A 13 -24.31 -25.69 22.02
CA ALA A 13 -23.71 -26.69 22.90
C ALA A 13 -23.90 -28.13 22.35
N ALA A 14 -25.08 -28.45 21.83
CA ALA A 14 -25.37 -29.74 21.21
C ALA A 14 -24.54 -29.97 19.92
N ALA A 15 -24.38 -28.93 19.09
CA ALA A 15 -23.52 -28.99 17.91
C ALA A 15 -22.03 -29.16 18.25
N ALA A 16 -21.60 -28.74 19.44
CA ALA A 16 -20.23 -28.92 19.92
C ALA A 16 -19.96 -30.33 20.47
N GLU A 17 -20.98 -31.07 20.93
CA GLU A 17 -20.83 -32.41 21.50
C GLU A 17 -20.88 -33.55 20.45
N GLU A 18 -21.53 -33.36 19.29
CA GLU A 18 -21.62 -34.38 18.23
C GLU A 18 -20.49 -34.34 17.19
N GLY A 19 -19.71 -33.26 17.14
CA GLY A 19 -18.60 -33.09 16.19
C GLY A 19 -17.27 -33.60 16.75
N GLY A 20 -16.72 -34.68 16.18
CA GLY A 20 -15.31 -35.04 16.42
C GLY A 20 -14.38 -33.82 16.22
N ARG A 21 -13.24 -33.80 16.94
CA ARG A 21 -12.29 -32.66 16.97
C ARG A 21 -12.24 -31.95 15.61
N PRO A 22 -12.66 -30.66 15.54
CA PRO A 22 -12.71 -29.96 14.27
C PRO A 22 -11.33 -29.98 13.62
N SER A 23 -11.28 -30.21 12.31
CA SER A 23 -10.02 -30.21 11.58
C SER A 23 -9.32 -28.85 11.79
N PRO A 24 -7.98 -28.81 11.83
CA PRO A 24 -7.24 -27.55 11.98
C PRO A 24 -7.64 -26.50 10.94
N GLU A 25 -7.98 -26.95 9.73
CA GLU A 25 -8.48 -26.12 8.63
C GLU A 25 -9.84 -25.50 8.95
N ALA A 26 -10.79 -26.27 9.51
CA ALA A 26 -12.11 -25.76 9.89
C ALA A 26 -12.00 -24.70 10.99
N VAL A 27 -11.10 -24.90 11.96
CA VAL A 27 -10.82 -23.90 13.00
C VAL A 27 -10.22 -22.63 12.39
N ALA A 28 -9.28 -22.75 11.45
CA ALA A 28 -8.68 -21.61 10.77
C ALA A 28 -9.70 -20.82 9.93
N ILE A 29 -10.58 -21.52 9.19
CA ILE A 29 -11.66 -20.90 8.42
C ILE A 29 -12.65 -20.19 9.35
N ALA A 30 -13.06 -20.84 10.44
CA ALA A 30 -13.98 -20.24 11.41
C ALA A 30 -13.36 -19.00 12.08
N ALA A 31 -12.08 -19.06 12.47
CA ALA A 31 -11.37 -17.94 13.11
C ALA A 31 -11.21 -16.75 12.15
N THR A 32 -10.81 -17.00 10.90
CA THR A 32 -10.65 -15.92 9.90
C THR A 32 -11.99 -15.29 9.53
N LEU A 33 -13.07 -16.09 9.42
CA LEU A 33 -14.41 -15.58 9.16
C LEU A 33 -14.95 -14.76 10.33
N LEU A 34 -14.79 -15.24 11.56
CA LEU A 34 -15.19 -14.50 12.77
C LEU A 34 -14.39 -13.19 12.90
N GLY A 35 -13.10 -13.22 12.61
CA GLY A 35 -12.23 -12.04 12.58
C GLY A 35 -12.69 -11.02 11.53
N ALA A 36 -12.97 -11.47 10.30
CA ALA A 36 -13.42 -10.60 9.22
C ALA A 36 -14.78 -9.94 9.54
N ILE A 37 -15.76 -10.70 10.04
CA ILE A 37 -17.06 -10.14 10.44
C ILE A 37 -16.89 -9.14 11.59
N SER A 38 -16.11 -9.48 12.62
CA SER A 38 -15.87 -8.58 13.75
C SER A 38 -15.20 -7.27 13.31
N PHE A 39 -14.25 -7.35 12.38
CA PHE A 39 -13.58 -6.19 11.80
C PHE A 39 -14.56 -5.32 11.00
N VAL A 40 -15.36 -5.92 10.10
CA VAL A 40 -16.35 -5.19 9.29
C VAL A 40 -17.41 -4.52 10.18
N MET A 41 -17.91 -5.21 11.20
CA MET A 41 -18.85 -4.62 12.16
C MET A 41 -18.23 -3.46 12.95
N SER A 42 -16.96 -3.58 13.33
CA SER A 42 -16.22 -2.49 13.98
C SER A 42 -16.06 -1.28 13.06
N LEU A 43 -15.77 -1.48 11.77
CA LEU A 43 -15.73 -0.39 10.79
C LEU A 43 -17.09 0.29 10.62
N PHE A 44 -18.19 -0.45 10.57
CA PHE A 44 -19.53 0.15 10.52
C PHE A 44 -19.84 0.98 11.77
N TYR A 45 -19.44 0.50 12.95
CA TYR A 45 -19.59 1.27 14.19
C TYR A 45 -18.79 2.58 14.16
N LEU A 46 -17.53 2.54 13.72
CA LEU A 46 -16.65 3.71 13.67
C LEU A 46 -17.05 4.71 12.58
N THR A 47 -17.42 4.24 11.40
CA THR A 47 -17.86 5.09 10.27
C THR A 47 -19.21 5.76 10.53
N ASN A 48 -20.06 5.18 11.38
CA ASN A 48 -21.35 5.74 11.79
C ASN A 48 -21.35 6.26 13.24
N HIS A 49 -20.18 6.59 13.79
CA HIS A 49 -20.09 7.09 15.16
C HIS A 49 -20.72 8.48 15.30
N SER A 50 -21.30 8.77 16.48
CA SER A 50 -21.99 10.03 16.75
C SER A 50 -21.05 11.24 16.67
N ASP A 51 -19.79 11.07 17.10
CA ASP A 51 -18.75 12.09 17.02
C ASP A 51 -18.28 12.28 15.56
N PRO A 52 -18.41 13.50 14.99
CA PRO A 52 -17.92 13.78 13.63
C PRO A 52 -16.41 13.55 13.44
N ASP A 53 -15.59 13.76 14.46
CA ASP A 53 -14.13 13.64 14.35
C ASP A 53 -13.73 12.17 14.21
N MET A 54 -14.36 11.29 14.98
CA MET A 54 -14.16 9.84 14.88
C MET A 54 -14.49 9.32 13.48
N ARG A 55 -15.57 9.80 12.85
CA ARG A 55 -15.90 9.43 11.47
C ARG A 55 -14.82 9.89 10.50
N ARG A 56 -14.38 11.15 10.60
CA ARG A 56 -13.36 11.73 9.73
C ARG A 56 -12.07 10.92 9.76
N TYR A 57 -11.52 10.65 10.95
CA TYR A 57 -10.30 9.86 11.08
C TYR A 57 -10.48 8.42 10.60
N THR A 58 -11.67 7.83 10.82
CA THR A 58 -11.97 6.49 10.31
C THR A 58 -11.92 6.46 8.77
N TYR A 59 -12.53 7.44 8.09
CA TYR A 59 -12.47 7.54 6.63
C TYR A 59 -11.05 7.81 6.12
N GLU A 60 -10.25 8.61 6.84
CA GLU A 60 -8.86 8.88 6.51
C GLU A 60 -8.00 7.60 6.59
N VAL A 61 -8.13 6.82 7.67
CA VAL A 61 -7.41 5.54 7.83
C VAL A 61 -7.84 4.54 6.76
N ILE A 62 -9.13 4.43 6.46
CA ILE A 62 -9.64 3.57 5.38
C ILE A 62 -9.03 3.99 4.04
N SER A 63 -9.04 5.29 3.73
CA SER A 63 -8.49 5.83 2.47
C SER A 63 -7.00 5.51 2.31
N ILE A 64 -6.18 5.77 3.34
CA ILE A 64 -4.75 5.47 3.31
C ILE A 64 -4.50 3.96 3.16
N THR A 65 -5.27 3.12 3.87
CA THR A 65 -5.14 1.66 3.81
C THR A 65 -5.42 1.14 2.40
N ILE A 66 -6.53 1.57 1.79
CA ILE A 66 -6.89 1.21 0.42
C ILE A 66 -5.81 1.69 -0.55
N SER A 67 -5.31 2.92 -0.37
CA SER A 67 -4.26 3.51 -1.21
C SER A 67 -2.96 2.67 -1.17
N ILE A 68 -2.52 2.22 0.00
CA ILE A 68 -1.35 1.34 0.13
C ILE A 68 -1.57 0.02 -0.62
N PHE A 69 -2.72 -0.64 -0.43
CA PHE A 69 -3.03 -1.90 -1.12
C PHE A 69 -3.09 -1.73 -2.64
N CYS A 70 -3.78 -0.70 -3.14
CA CYS A 70 -3.84 -0.40 -4.56
C CYS A 70 -2.44 -0.14 -5.13
N SER A 71 -1.62 0.63 -4.41
CA SER A 71 -0.25 0.92 -4.81
C SER A 71 0.62 -0.33 -4.92
N VAL A 72 0.57 -1.24 -3.93
CA VAL A 72 1.30 -2.51 -3.98
C VAL A 72 0.88 -3.33 -5.19
N LEU A 73 -0.44 -3.48 -5.44
CA LEU A 73 -0.95 -4.28 -6.55
C LEU A 73 -0.58 -3.69 -7.92
N LEU A 74 -0.66 -2.37 -8.06
CA LEU A 74 -0.26 -1.66 -9.27
C LEU A 74 1.24 -1.82 -9.53
N PHE A 75 2.08 -1.68 -8.50
CA PHE A 75 3.52 -1.86 -8.63
C PHE A 75 3.87 -3.30 -8.99
N ALA A 76 3.32 -4.27 -8.26
CA ALA A 76 3.56 -5.69 -8.50
C ALA A 76 3.20 -6.06 -9.94
N SER A 77 1.99 -5.69 -10.39
CA SER A 77 1.54 -5.95 -11.76
C SER A 77 2.43 -5.28 -12.81
N SER A 78 2.89 -4.04 -12.55
CA SER A 78 3.79 -3.32 -13.45
C SER A 78 5.18 -3.95 -13.50
N ASN A 79 5.73 -4.37 -12.35
CA ASN A 79 7.03 -5.02 -12.26
C ASN A 79 6.99 -6.39 -12.96
N ASP A 80 5.94 -7.18 -12.75
CA ASP A 80 5.77 -8.48 -13.39
C ASP A 80 5.69 -8.33 -14.92
N LEU A 81 5.03 -7.28 -15.41
CA LEU A 81 4.98 -6.96 -16.83
C LEU A 81 6.37 -6.61 -17.38
N VAL A 82 7.12 -5.75 -16.69
CA VAL A 82 8.49 -5.40 -17.09
C VAL A 82 9.38 -6.64 -17.06
N GLU A 83 9.21 -7.51 -16.08
CA GLU A 83 10.00 -8.73 -15.94
C GLU A 83 9.75 -9.71 -17.08
N ALA A 84 8.48 -9.95 -17.42
CA ALA A 84 8.10 -10.85 -18.50
C ALA A 84 8.46 -10.31 -19.90
N TYR A 85 8.21 -9.03 -20.18
CA TYR A 85 8.36 -8.51 -21.55
C TYR A 85 9.72 -7.88 -21.84
N VAL A 86 10.45 -7.39 -20.83
CA VAL A 86 11.68 -6.61 -21.03
C VAL A 86 12.91 -7.34 -20.52
N LEU A 87 12.78 -8.17 -19.47
CA LEU A 87 13.92 -8.70 -18.73
C LEU A 87 14.24 -10.17 -19.00
N GLU A 88 13.36 -10.92 -19.67
CA GLU A 88 13.60 -12.33 -20.00
C GLU A 88 14.94 -12.56 -20.73
N GLY A 89 15.82 -13.35 -20.11
CA GLY A 89 17.12 -13.74 -20.68
C GLY A 89 18.22 -12.67 -20.65
N THR A 90 18.01 -11.55 -19.95
CA THR A 90 18.97 -10.42 -19.91
C THR A 90 19.97 -10.52 -18.75
N SER A 91 21.03 -9.70 -18.80
CA SER A 91 22.08 -9.70 -17.77
C SER A 91 21.65 -8.94 -16.51
N ALA A 92 22.17 -9.33 -15.35
CA ALA A 92 21.85 -8.69 -14.06
C ALA A 92 22.04 -7.15 -14.06
N GLY A 93 23.00 -6.63 -14.82
CA GLY A 93 23.19 -5.19 -15.00
C GLY A 93 22.03 -4.51 -15.72
N PHE A 94 21.42 -5.18 -16.70
CA PHE A 94 20.25 -4.68 -17.40
C PHE A 94 19.01 -4.64 -16.51
N HIS A 95 18.81 -5.64 -15.63
CA HIS A 95 17.76 -5.61 -14.61
C HIS A 95 17.87 -4.38 -13.69
N LEU A 96 19.10 -4.00 -13.30
CA LEU A 96 19.32 -2.83 -12.47
C LEU A 96 18.97 -1.52 -13.20
N VAL A 97 19.35 -1.39 -14.46
CA VAL A 97 19.02 -0.22 -15.29
C VAL A 97 17.51 -0.13 -15.51
N ALA A 98 16.84 -1.24 -15.84
CA ALA A 98 15.38 -1.25 -15.99
C ALA A 98 14.67 -0.82 -14.69
N ALA A 99 15.12 -1.31 -13.53
CA ALA A 99 14.57 -0.90 -12.25
C ALA A 99 14.80 0.59 -11.95
N ALA A 100 15.97 1.13 -12.33
CA ALA A 100 16.23 2.57 -12.24
C ALA A 100 15.30 3.40 -13.14
N LEU A 101 15.04 2.93 -14.37
CA LEU A 101 14.10 3.58 -15.29
C LEU A 101 12.67 3.56 -14.77
N VAL A 102 12.22 2.44 -14.19
CA VAL A 102 10.89 2.32 -13.57
C VAL A 102 10.77 3.25 -12.36
N LEU A 103 11.81 3.35 -11.53
CA LEU A 103 11.87 4.31 -10.42
C LEU A 103 11.76 5.76 -10.95
N LEU A 104 12.57 6.13 -11.93
CA LEU A 104 12.55 7.48 -12.52
C LEU A 104 11.20 7.80 -13.15
N PHE A 105 10.60 6.85 -13.87
CA PHE A 105 9.28 7.00 -14.46
C PHE A 105 8.22 7.32 -13.40
N TRP A 106 8.11 6.49 -12.35
CA TRP A 106 7.12 6.73 -11.29
C TRP A 106 7.40 8.01 -10.51
N TYR A 107 8.68 8.35 -10.31
CA TYR A 107 9.07 9.60 -9.69
C TYR A 107 8.65 10.82 -10.53
N CYS A 108 8.83 10.78 -11.85
CA CYS A 108 8.37 11.84 -12.75
C CYS A 108 6.84 11.97 -12.73
N VAL A 109 6.11 10.85 -12.70
CA VAL A 109 4.64 10.85 -12.60
C VAL A 109 4.18 11.46 -11.27
N LEU A 110 4.85 11.13 -10.16
CA LEU A 110 4.59 11.74 -8.85
C LEU A 110 4.82 13.25 -8.88
N GLN A 111 5.96 13.71 -9.38
CA GLN A 111 6.30 15.13 -9.45
C GLN A 111 5.35 15.91 -10.36
N LEU A 112 5.00 15.35 -11.53
CA LEU A 112 4.02 15.96 -12.42
C LEU A 112 2.64 16.08 -11.76
N THR A 113 2.21 15.02 -11.07
CA THR A 113 0.92 15.03 -10.36
C THR A 113 0.91 16.08 -9.27
N LEU A 114 1.97 16.17 -8.46
CA LEU A 114 2.11 17.22 -7.44
C LEU A 114 2.10 18.62 -8.06
N ALA A 115 2.79 18.83 -9.18
CA ALA A 115 2.84 20.13 -9.85
C ALA A 115 1.48 20.56 -10.42
N VAL A 116 0.68 19.60 -10.92
CA VAL A 116 -0.67 19.84 -11.42
C VAL A 116 -1.65 20.09 -10.27
N THR A 117 -1.68 19.21 -9.26
CA THR A 117 -2.68 19.29 -8.17
C THR A 117 -2.39 20.42 -7.19
N SER A 118 -1.12 20.79 -6.96
CA SER A 118 -0.77 21.95 -6.12
C SER A 118 -1.15 23.31 -6.71
N GLY A 119 -1.56 23.35 -7.98
CA GLY A 119 -1.88 24.60 -8.68
C GLY A 119 -0.65 25.40 -9.13
N ALA A 120 0.58 24.93 -8.87
CA ALA A 120 1.81 25.60 -9.28
C ALA A 120 1.88 25.81 -10.82
N ILE A 121 1.42 24.82 -11.59
CA ILE A 121 1.31 24.96 -13.05
C ILE A 121 0.11 25.83 -13.44
N GLY A 122 -0.99 25.75 -12.69
CA GLY A 122 -2.20 26.54 -12.94
C GLY A 122 -1.95 28.04 -12.84
N GLU A 123 -1.15 28.47 -11.87
CA GLU A 123 -0.71 29.87 -11.72
C GLU A 123 0.11 30.35 -12.92
N LEU A 124 0.98 29.49 -13.47
CA LEU A 124 1.81 29.83 -14.63
C LEU A 124 1.00 29.93 -15.94
N VAL A 125 -0.04 29.10 -16.10
CA VAL A 125 -0.84 28.98 -17.33
C VAL A 125 -2.12 29.83 -17.29
N GLY A 126 -2.44 30.44 -16.14
CA GLY A 126 -3.63 31.29 -15.96
C GLY A 126 -4.93 30.49 -15.84
N TRP A 127 -4.87 29.27 -15.33
CA TRP A 127 -6.06 28.46 -15.07
C TRP A 127 -6.81 28.95 -13.82
N PRO A 128 -8.13 28.74 -13.74
CA PRO A 128 -8.90 29.06 -12.54
C PRO A 128 -8.35 28.28 -11.35
N THR A 129 -7.98 28.97 -10.27
CA THR A 129 -7.55 28.32 -9.04
C THR A 129 -8.75 27.67 -8.37
N ALA A 130 -8.72 26.34 -8.24
CA ALA A 130 -9.70 25.61 -7.45
C ALA A 130 -9.66 26.05 -5.97
N PRO A 131 -10.78 25.92 -5.23
CA PRO A 131 -10.79 26.19 -3.80
C PRO A 131 -9.81 25.26 -3.08
N MET A 132 -9.16 25.77 -2.03
CA MET A 132 -8.11 25.04 -1.29
C MET A 132 -8.56 23.67 -0.77
N GLU A 133 -9.85 23.53 -0.43
CA GLU A 133 -10.44 22.27 0.04
C GLU A 133 -10.39 21.16 -1.03
N GLU A 134 -10.67 21.50 -2.30
CA GLU A 134 -10.59 20.56 -3.42
C GLU A 134 -9.14 20.17 -3.72
N VAL A 135 -8.24 21.16 -3.71
CA VAL A 135 -6.80 20.94 -3.86
C VAL A 135 -6.26 20.00 -2.78
N GLU A 136 -6.66 20.21 -1.53
CA GLU A 136 -6.25 19.35 -0.42
C GLU A 136 -6.77 17.91 -0.59
N ALA A 137 -8.03 17.74 -1.03
CA ALA A 137 -8.61 16.43 -1.28
C ALA A 137 -7.88 15.68 -2.42
N ASP A 138 -7.58 16.37 -3.52
CA ASP A 138 -6.89 15.79 -4.68
C ASP A 138 -5.45 15.41 -4.36
N ILE A 139 -4.72 16.26 -3.63
CA ILE A 139 -3.36 15.95 -3.16
C ILE A 139 -3.40 14.72 -2.24
N ARG A 140 -4.33 14.67 -1.27
CA ARG A 140 -4.48 13.52 -0.37
C ARG A 140 -4.81 12.23 -1.12
N CYS A 141 -5.55 12.31 -2.23
CA CYS A 141 -5.91 11.13 -3.02
C CYS A 141 -4.77 10.67 -3.94
N TYR A 142 -4.38 11.53 -4.88
CA TYR A 142 -3.46 11.15 -5.96
C TYR A 142 -2.00 11.14 -5.52
N ALA A 143 -1.57 12.16 -4.77
CA ALA A 143 -0.17 12.26 -4.38
C ALA A 143 0.22 11.17 -3.39
N VAL A 144 -0.66 10.84 -2.43
CA VAL A 144 -0.42 9.76 -1.47
C VAL A 144 -0.33 8.40 -2.18
N LEU A 145 -1.22 8.11 -3.12
CA LEU A 145 -1.18 6.86 -3.90
C LEU A 145 0.14 6.72 -4.69
N LEU A 146 0.52 7.78 -5.41
CA LEU A 146 1.74 7.81 -6.22
C LEU A 146 3.02 7.83 -5.38
N ALA A 147 2.98 8.42 -4.18
CA ALA A 147 4.10 8.40 -3.25
C ALA A 147 4.41 6.98 -2.78
N HIS A 148 3.38 6.20 -2.43
CA HIS A 148 3.55 4.78 -2.11
C HIS A 148 4.10 4.00 -3.32
N LEU A 149 3.60 4.30 -4.52
CA LEU A 149 3.98 3.57 -5.74
C LEU A 149 5.45 3.80 -6.11
N THR A 150 5.87 5.06 -6.01
CA THR A 150 7.27 5.48 -6.14
C THR A 150 8.13 4.87 -5.03
N GLY A 151 7.61 4.75 -3.81
CA GLY A 151 8.24 4.04 -2.71
C GLY A 151 8.53 2.58 -3.05
N PHE A 152 7.55 1.83 -3.56
CA PHE A 152 7.75 0.44 -3.99
C PHE A 152 8.74 0.31 -5.15
N ALA A 153 8.67 1.22 -6.13
CA ALA A 153 9.66 1.29 -7.21
C ALA A 153 11.08 1.54 -6.68
N SER A 154 11.21 2.39 -5.65
CA SER A 154 12.49 2.67 -5.00
C SER A 154 13.02 1.45 -4.27
N ILE A 155 12.17 0.73 -3.53
CA ILE A 155 12.54 -0.52 -2.86
C ILE A 155 13.06 -1.55 -3.86
N SER A 156 12.39 -1.71 -5.01
CA SER A 156 12.84 -2.65 -6.05
C SER A 156 14.22 -2.29 -6.61
N PHE A 157 14.47 -1.01 -6.92
CA PHE A 157 15.78 -0.56 -7.38
C PHE A 157 16.88 -0.79 -6.34
N TRP A 158 16.69 -0.33 -5.11
CA TRP A 158 17.71 -0.45 -4.06
C TRP A 158 17.94 -1.90 -3.63
N SER A 159 16.90 -2.74 -3.63
CA SER A 159 17.03 -4.17 -3.39
C SER A 159 17.88 -4.86 -4.46
N ARG A 160 17.65 -4.55 -5.74
CA ARG A 160 18.48 -5.06 -6.85
C ARG A 160 19.91 -4.53 -6.78
N LEU A 161 20.10 -3.28 -6.37
CA LEU A 161 21.45 -2.71 -6.16
C LEU A 161 22.19 -3.43 -5.03
N GLN A 162 21.51 -3.77 -3.93
CA GLN A 162 22.10 -4.53 -2.82
C GLN A 162 22.57 -5.92 -3.24
N GLN A 163 21.86 -6.56 -4.18
CA GLN A 163 22.22 -7.87 -4.73
C GLN A 163 23.31 -7.79 -5.81
N ALA A 164 23.68 -6.59 -6.26
CA ALA A 164 24.70 -6.41 -7.30
C ALA A 164 26.08 -6.91 -6.82
N PRO A 165 26.96 -7.37 -7.73
CA PRO A 165 28.25 -7.97 -7.38
C PRO A 165 29.16 -7.08 -6.51
N LEU A 166 28.99 -5.76 -6.62
CA LEU A 166 29.73 -4.76 -5.83
C LEU A 166 29.37 -4.77 -4.34
N PHE A 167 28.12 -5.12 -3.99
CA PHE A 167 27.58 -5.00 -2.63
C PHE A 167 27.26 -6.34 -1.98
N SER A 168 27.07 -7.41 -2.77
CA SER A 168 26.76 -8.76 -2.26
C SER A 168 27.98 -9.50 -1.68
N GLY A 169 29.20 -9.05 -1.98
CA GLY A 169 30.44 -9.72 -1.56
C GLY A 169 30.77 -9.60 -0.07
N SER A 170 30.19 -8.64 0.65
CA SER A 170 30.35 -8.56 2.11
C SER A 170 29.09 -8.05 2.80
N PRO A 171 28.74 -8.56 4.00
CA PRO A 171 27.59 -8.07 4.75
C PRO A 171 27.65 -6.57 5.05
N VAL A 172 28.86 -6.03 5.27
CA VAL A 172 29.07 -4.60 5.52
C VAL A 172 28.82 -3.78 4.25
N ALA A 173 29.26 -4.23 3.07
CA ALA A 173 28.97 -3.57 1.81
C ALA A 173 27.46 -3.60 1.49
N SER A 174 26.78 -4.71 1.78
CA SER A 174 25.33 -4.77 1.68
C SER A 174 24.66 -3.76 2.62
N LEU A 175 25.14 -3.61 3.85
CA LEU A 175 24.59 -2.62 4.79
C LEU A 175 24.83 -1.17 4.33
N LEU A 176 25.93 -0.89 3.63
CA LEU A 176 26.22 0.43 3.05
C LEU A 176 25.18 0.88 2.01
N THR A 177 24.39 -0.03 1.43
CA THR A 177 23.30 0.36 0.53
C THR A 177 22.18 1.13 1.21
N VAL A 178 21.97 0.99 2.52
CA VAL A 178 20.94 1.71 3.29
C VAL A 178 21.25 3.21 3.42
N PRO A 179 22.44 3.65 3.89
CA PRO A 179 22.76 5.08 3.89
C PRO A 179 22.86 5.65 2.47
N LEU A 180 23.32 4.85 1.49
CA LEU A 180 23.33 5.26 0.09
C LEU A 180 21.92 5.49 -0.45
N SER A 181 20.95 4.63 -0.10
CA SER A 181 19.56 4.80 -0.54
C SER A 181 18.92 6.04 0.07
N LEU A 182 19.17 6.32 1.35
CA LEU A 182 18.73 7.55 2.01
C LEU A 182 19.32 8.78 1.34
N CYS A 183 20.64 8.82 1.13
CA CYS A 183 21.30 9.93 0.45
C CYS A 183 20.78 10.11 -0.99
N GLY A 184 20.63 9.02 -1.73
CA GLY A 184 20.11 9.05 -3.10
C GLY A 184 18.68 9.59 -3.17
N GLN A 185 17.81 9.16 -2.26
CA GLN A 185 16.42 9.66 -2.19
C GLN A 185 16.37 11.14 -1.80
N LEU A 186 17.17 11.59 -0.83
CA LEU A 186 17.24 13.00 -0.44
C LEU A 186 17.75 13.89 -1.58
N LEU A 187 18.69 13.40 -2.38
CA LEU A 187 19.16 14.11 -3.56
C LEU A 187 18.07 14.19 -4.63
N LEU A 188 17.35 13.08 -4.87
CA LEU A 188 16.23 13.06 -5.82
C LEU A 188 15.11 14.02 -5.42
N GLN A 189 14.80 14.11 -4.12
CA GLN A 189 13.77 15.00 -3.57
C GLN A 189 14.12 16.48 -3.63
N ARG A 190 15.40 16.83 -3.79
CA ARG A 190 15.86 18.22 -3.88
C ARG A 190 16.09 18.69 -5.32
N ALA A 191 16.07 17.77 -6.29
CA ALA A 191 16.24 18.05 -7.71
C ALA A 191 14.88 18.36 -8.36
#